data_AF-W4QGX6-F1
#
_entry.id   AF-W4QGX6-F1
#
_cell.length_a   1.000
_cell.length_b   1.000
_cell.length_c   1.000
_cell.angle_alpha   90.00
_cell.angle_beta   90.00
_cell.angle_gamma   90.00
#
_symmetry.space_group_name_H-M   'P 1'
#
loop_
_entity.id
_entity.type
_entity.pdbx_description
1 polymer ?
#
loop_
_entity_poly.entity_id
_entity_poly.type
_entity_poly.pdbx_seq_one_letter_code
_entity_poly.pdbx_strand_id
1 'polypeptide(L)'
;MKTYTLKNGTASAEVIPERGGIVTRLQLEGHDLLYLNEDTLYDLEANVRGGIPILFPISGQLENKQYEWEGKTYTLNNHALRVICRGKL
;
A
#
# COMPACT_ATOMS: atom_id res chain seq x y z
N MET A 1 5.65 -14.06 4.74
CA MET A 1 5.35 -12.98 3.77
C MET A 1 6.55 -12.86 2.87
N LYS A 2 6.35 -12.85 1.55
CA LYS A 2 7.47 -12.83 0.61
C LYS A 2 7.95 -11.40 0.40
N THR A 3 9.24 -11.18 0.65
CA THR A 3 9.90 -9.90 0.39
C THR A 3 10.70 -9.99 -0.90
N TYR A 4 10.53 -9.01 -1.77
CA TYR A 4 11.32 -8.84 -2.99
C TYR A 4 12.29 -7.68 -2.79
N THR A 5 13.58 -7.94 -2.93
CA THR A 5 14.61 -6.91 -2.81
C THR A 5 15.16 -6.53 -4.18
N LEU A 6 15.04 -5.26 -4.54
CA LEU A 6 15.72 -4.66 -5.69
C LEU A 6 17.01 -4.01 -5.21
N LYS A 7 18.09 -4.12 -6.00
CA LYS A 7 19.40 -3.53 -5.68
C LYS A 7 20.00 -2.85 -6.90
N ASN A 8 20.63 -1.71 -6.69
CA ASN A 8 21.44 -1.03 -7.69
C ASN A 8 22.56 -0.23 -7.00
N GLY A 9 23.81 -0.66 -7.16
CA GLY A 9 24.94 -0.06 -6.43
C GLY A 9 24.75 -0.14 -4.91
N THR A 10 24.81 1.00 -4.24
CA THR A 10 24.59 1.16 -2.80
C THR A 10 23.11 1.37 -2.42
N ALA A 11 22.21 1.38 -3.41
CA ALA A 11 20.77 1.54 -3.19
C ALA A 11 20.07 0.18 -3.17
N SER A 12 19.08 0.03 -2.29
CA SER A 12 18.16 -1.10 -2.30
C SER A 12 16.75 -0.72 -1.89
N ALA A 13 15.76 -1.47 -2.39
CA ALA A 13 14.36 -1.31 -2.02
C ALA A 13 13.73 -2.68 -1.76
N GLU A 14 12.83 -2.74 -0.78
CA GLU A 14 12.08 -3.96 -0.44
C GLU A 14 10.60 -3.76 -0.73
N VAL A 15 10.00 -4.73 -1.40
CA VAL A 15 8.59 -4.74 -1.79
C VAL A 15 7.92 -6.00 -1.27
N ILE A 16 6.71 -5.84 -0.73
CA ILE A 16 5.89 -6.95 -0.23
C ILE A 16 4.56 -7.00 -0.99
N PRO A 17 4.42 -7.90 -1.99
CA PRO A 17 3.20 -8.01 -2.79
C PRO A 17 1.95 -8.31 -1.97
N GLU A 18 2.04 -9.20 -0.99
CA GLU A 18 0.91 -9.64 -0.16
C GLU A 18 0.30 -8.52 0.69
N ARG A 19 1.00 -7.39 0.84
CA ARG A 19 0.53 -6.18 1.53
C ARG A 19 0.17 -5.06 0.56
N GLY A 20 -0.33 -5.42 -0.62
CA GLY A 20 -0.77 -4.45 -1.63
C GLY A 20 0.36 -3.88 -2.46
N GLY A 21 1.47 -4.62 -2.63
CA GLY A 21 2.62 -4.17 -3.40
C GLY A 21 3.38 -3.00 -2.75
N ILE A 22 3.28 -2.86 -1.43
CA ILE A 22 3.91 -1.78 -0.67
C ILE A 22 5.43 -1.87 -0.72
N VAL A 23 6.10 -0.72 -0.88
CA VAL A 23 7.54 -0.58 -0.60
C VAL A 23 7.71 -0.39 0.90
N THR A 24 8.34 -1.34 1.57
CA THR A 24 8.52 -1.31 3.03
C THR A 24 9.84 -0.69 3.45
N ARG A 25 10.86 -0.79 2.59
CA ARG A 25 12.20 -0.26 2.87
C ARG A 25 12.78 0.37 1.62
N LEU A 26 13.44 1.49 1.80
CA LEU A 26 14.34 2.10 0.82
C LEU A 26 15.62 2.45 1.57
N GLN A 27 16.73 1.91 1.10
CA GLN A 27 18.03 2.11 1.70
C GLN A 27 18.99 2.73 0.67
N LEU A 28 19.75 3.72 1.10
CA LEU A 28 20.82 4.34 0.32
C LEU A 28 22.07 4.42 1.19
N GLU A 29 23.19 3.87 0.71
CA GLU A 29 24.48 3.91 1.44
C GLU A 29 24.40 3.33 2.86
N GLY A 30 23.55 2.32 3.06
CA GLY A 30 23.33 1.68 4.37
C GLY A 30 22.36 2.41 5.30
N HIS A 31 21.79 3.55 4.87
CA HIS A 31 20.81 4.31 5.65
C HIS A 31 19.39 4.06 5.16
N ASP A 32 18.49 3.72 6.09
CA ASP A 32 17.07 3.55 5.80
C ASP A 32 16.37 4.91 5.71
N LEU A 33 15.68 5.14 4.60
CA LEU A 33 15.04 6.42 4.27
C LEU A 33 13.55 6.45 4.62
N LEU A 34 12.92 5.29 4.79
CA LEU A 34 11.49 5.18 5.07
C LEU A 34 11.28 4.81 6.53
N TYR A 35 10.36 5.52 7.18
CA TYR A 35 9.74 5.03 8.40
C TYR A 35 8.85 3.82 8.08
N LEU A 36 8.89 2.80 8.92
CA LEU A 36 7.97 1.68 8.89
C LEU A 36 7.68 1.23 10.31
N ASN A 37 6.39 1.02 10.62
CA ASN A 37 5.98 0.32 11.83
C ASN A 37 5.80 -1.17 11.49
N GLU A 38 6.76 -1.98 11.91
CA GLU A 38 6.78 -3.42 11.64
C GLU A 38 5.57 -4.17 12.25
N ASP A 39 5.08 -3.76 13.41
CA ASP A 39 3.91 -4.40 14.05
C ASP A 39 2.68 -4.31 13.14
N THR A 40 2.48 -3.15 12.51
CA THR A 40 1.37 -2.94 11.56
C THR A 40 1.58 -3.66 10.23
N LEU A 41 2.82 -4.02 9.89
CA LEU A 41 3.14 -4.81 8.71
C LEU A 41 2.85 -6.29 8.91
N TYR A 42 2.92 -6.82 10.13
CA TYR A 42 2.64 -8.23 10.40
C TYR A 42 1.18 -8.50 10.79
N ASP A 43 0.46 -7.50 11.31
CA ASP A 43 -0.99 -7.57 11.50
C ASP A 43 -1.72 -7.36 10.16
N LEU A 44 -2.35 -8.42 9.64
CA LEU A 44 -3.06 -8.42 8.35
C LEU A 44 -4.39 -7.65 8.40
N GLU A 45 -4.94 -7.40 9.59
CA GLU A 45 -6.17 -6.62 9.76
C GLU A 45 -5.87 -5.12 10.00
N ALA A 46 -4.62 -4.78 10.31
CA ALA A 46 -4.17 -3.40 10.48
C ALA A 46 -3.83 -2.71 9.15
N ASN A 47 -4.03 -1.40 9.13
CA ASN A 47 -3.46 -0.54 8.10
C ASN A 47 -1.95 -0.39 8.36
N VAL A 48 -1.12 -0.67 7.34
CA VAL A 48 0.33 -0.47 7.45
C VAL A 48 0.62 1.02 7.70
N ARG A 49 1.53 1.31 8.63
CA ARG A 49 2.04 2.65 8.91
C ARG A 49 3.49 2.77 8.43
N GLY A 50 3.73 3.71 7.53
CA GLY A 50 5.04 3.90 6.89
C GLY A 50 5.16 3.19 5.54
N GLY A 51 6.37 3.17 5.00
CA GLY A 51 6.64 2.73 3.63
C GLY A 51 6.00 3.65 2.58
N ILE A 52 5.83 3.11 1.37
CA ILE A 52 5.17 3.79 0.24
C ILE A 52 3.92 2.97 -0.15
N PRO A 53 2.75 3.26 0.45
CA PRO A 53 1.51 2.57 0.12
C PRO A 53 0.99 3.00 -1.26
N ILE A 54 0.38 2.06 -1.98
CA ILE A 54 -0.31 2.36 -3.23
C ILE A 54 -1.72 2.85 -2.91
N LEU A 55 -2.10 4.01 -3.45
CA LEU A 55 -3.44 4.59 -3.29
C LEU A 55 -4.20 4.46 -4.61
N PHE A 56 -5.10 3.48 -4.70
CA PHE A 56 -5.83 3.20 -5.94
C PHE A 56 -7.23 2.61 -5.66
N PRO A 57 -8.27 2.95 -6.46
CA PRO A 57 -8.28 3.94 -7.54
C PRO A 57 -8.43 5.40 -7.06
N ILE A 58 -8.54 5.63 -5.75
CA ILE A 58 -8.68 6.97 -5.17
C ILE A 58 -7.56 7.27 -4.17
N SER A 59 -7.09 8.52 -4.17
CA SER A 59 -6.14 9.06 -3.20
C SER A 59 -6.86 9.89 -2.15
N GLY A 60 -7.41 9.22 -1.14
CA GLY A 60 -8.06 9.88 0.00
C GLY A 60 -9.42 9.31 0.35
N GLN A 61 -10.18 10.09 1.09
CA GLN A 61 -11.54 9.75 1.50
C GLN A 61 -12.55 10.44 0.59
N LEU A 62 -13.63 9.74 0.25
CA LEU A 62 -14.77 10.35 -0.42
C LEU A 62 -15.74 10.89 0.62
N GLU A 63 -16.39 12.00 0.30
CA GLU A 63 -17.51 12.49 1.09
C GLU A 63 -18.62 11.43 1.11
N ASN A 64 -19.14 11.11 2.30
CA ASN A 64 -20.11 10.04 2.51
C ASN A 64 -19.71 8.66 1.94
N LYS A 65 -18.42 8.45 1.65
CA LYS A 65 -17.90 7.25 0.95
C LYS A 65 -18.51 7.06 -0.44
N GLN A 66 -18.92 8.13 -1.10
CA GLN A 66 -19.66 8.05 -2.36
C GLN A 66 -19.03 8.90 -3.46
N TYR A 67 -19.20 8.45 -4.70
CA TYR A 67 -19.00 9.27 -5.90
C TYR A 67 -20.13 9.01 -6.89
N GLU A 68 -20.37 9.98 -7.77
CA GLU A 68 -21.35 9.85 -8.84
C GLU A 68 -20.64 9.63 -10.18
N TRP A 69 -21.17 8.72 -10.99
CA TRP A 69 -20.74 8.51 -12.36
C TRP A 69 -21.94 8.14 -13.23
N GLU A 70 -22.14 8.86 -14.34
CA GLU A 70 -23.27 8.65 -15.27
C GLU A 70 -24.65 8.70 -14.58
N GLY A 71 -24.84 9.64 -13.64
CA GLY A 71 -26.10 9.79 -12.89
C GLY A 71 -26.36 8.68 -11.87
N LYS A 72 -25.38 7.80 -11.63
CA LYS A 72 -25.47 6.72 -10.64
C LYS A 72 -24.47 6.94 -9.51
N THR A 73 -24.94 6.78 -8.29
CA THR A 73 -24.11 6.86 -7.09
C THR A 73 -23.48 5.51 -6.77
N TYR A 74 -22.18 5.52 -6.50
CA TYR A 74 -21.39 4.36 -6.11
C TYR A 74 -20.79 4.57 -4.72
N THR A 75 -20.75 3.52 -3.91
CA THR A 75 -20.10 3.55 -2.59
C THR A 75 -18.71 2.93 -2.69
N LEU A 76 -17.69 3.62 -2.18
CA LEU A 76 -16.31 3.17 -2.13
C LEU A 76 -15.70 3.46 -0.76
N ASN A 77 -15.23 2.43 -0.07
CA ASN A 77 -14.50 2.59 1.18
C ASN A 77 -13.13 3.24 0.94
N ASN A 78 -12.63 3.97 1.93
CA ASN A 78 -11.35 4.69 1.87
C ASN A 78 -10.20 3.79 1.40
N HIS A 79 -9.38 4.34 0.51
CA HIS A 79 -8.18 3.73 -0.08
C HIS A 79 -8.36 2.42 -0.85
N ALA A 80 -9.58 1.86 -0.95
CA ALA A 80 -10.07 0.85 -1.89
C ALA A 80 -9.23 -0.42 -2.20
N LEU A 81 -8.02 -0.56 -1.65
CA LEU A 81 -7.06 -1.60 -2.01
C LEU A 81 -7.44 -2.98 -1.47
N ARG A 82 -8.43 -3.05 -0.57
CA ARG A 82 -8.97 -4.33 -0.09
C ARG A 82 -9.66 -5.13 -1.20
N VAL A 83 -9.99 -4.52 -2.34
CA VAL A 83 -10.68 -5.19 -3.46
C VAL A 83 -9.73 -5.86 -4.45
N ILE A 84 -8.51 -5.36 -4.65
CA ILE A 84 -7.57 -5.93 -5.64
C ILE A 84 -6.79 -7.12 -5.06
N CYS A 85 -6.49 -7.11 -3.77
CA CYS A 85 -5.67 -8.16 -3.13
C CYS A 85 -6.46 -9.39 -2.64
N ARG A 86 -7.80 -9.37 -2.66
CA ARG A 86 -8.62 -10.57 -2.43
C ARG A 86 -9.02 -11.15 -3.78
N GLY A 87 -8.24 -12.10 -4.27
CA GLY A 87 -8.38 -12.74 -5.58
C GLY A 87 -9.82 -13.04 -6.01
N LYS A 88 -10.35 -12.16 -6.85
CA LYS A 88 -11.47 -12.41 -7.76
C LYS A 88 -11.14 -11.72 -9.09
N LEU A 89 -10.27 -12.38 -9.86
CA LEU A 89 -10.49 -12.55 -11.29
C LEU A 89 -11.19 -13.89 -11.47
#